data_AF-A0A415DAZ4-F1
#
_entry.id   AF-A0A415DAZ4-F1
#
_cell.length_a   1.000
_cell.length_b   1.000
_cell.length_c   1.000
_cell.angle_alpha   90.00
_cell.angle_beta   90.00
_cell.angle_gamma   90.00
#
_symmetry.space_group_name_H-M   'P 1'
#
loop_
_entity.id
_entity.type
_entity.pdbx_description
1 polymer ?
#
loop_
_entity_poly.entity_id
_entity_poly.type
_entity_poly.pdbx_seq_one_letter_code
_entity_poly.pdbx_strand_id
1 'polypeptide(L)'
;VSTPADFRQLTPYVFRLALQQSGVDILEPMLCFELQIPQVASSKAITDLQKLMSEIEDISCNNEWCHIKGKVPLNTSKDYASEVSSYTKGLGVFMVKPCGYQITKGDYSDNIRMNEKDKLLFMFQKSMSSK
;
A
#
# COMPACT_ATOMS: atom_id res chain seq x y z
N VAL A 1 -23.40 32.17 22.36
CA VAL A 1 -24.03 31.67 21.12
C VAL A 1 -23.00 30.83 20.41
N SER A 2 -23.30 29.57 20.09
CA SER A 2 -22.42 28.74 19.29
C SER A 2 -22.60 29.07 17.81
N THR A 3 -21.52 29.25 17.08
CA THR A 3 -21.54 29.57 15.65
C THR A 3 -21.17 28.34 14.80
N PRO A 4 -21.61 28.27 13.54
CA PRO A 4 -21.12 27.26 12.60
C PRO A 4 -19.60 27.32 12.37
N ALA A 5 -18.93 28.43 12.71
CA ALA A 5 -17.47 28.51 12.68
C ALA A 5 -16.83 27.70 13.82
N ASP A 6 -17.41 27.78 15.03
CA ASP A 6 -16.93 27.02 16.20
C ASP A 6 -16.98 25.51 15.94
N PHE A 7 -18.07 25.01 15.34
CA PHE A 7 -18.18 23.59 14.97
C PHE A 7 -17.13 23.16 13.94
N ARG A 8 -16.91 23.95 12.87
CA ARG A 8 -15.91 23.62 11.85
C ARG A 8 -14.48 23.56 12.42
N GLN A 9 -14.20 24.33 13.46
CA GLN A 9 -12.91 24.32 14.14
C GLN A 9 -12.78 23.15 15.12
N LEU A 10 -13.83 22.85 15.89
CA LEU A 10 -13.80 21.83 16.94
C LEU A 10 -13.94 20.40 16.40
N THR A 11 -14.74 20.18 15.35
CA THR A 11 -15.04 18.83 14.84
C THR A 11 -13.77 18.01 14.52
N PRO A 12 -12.77 18.53 13.79
CA PRO A 12 -11.56 17.76 13.51
C PRO A 12 -10.75 17.40 14.76
N TYR A 13 -10.78 18.25 15.79
CA TYR A 13 -10.06 18.01 17.05
C TYR A 13 -10.74 16.92 17.88
N VAL A 14 -12.05 17.05 18.10
CA VAL A 14 -12.83 16.06 18.86
C VAL A 14 -12.84 14.71 18.14
N PHE A 15 -12.96 14.72 16.81
CA PHE A 15 -12.92 13.48 16.02
C PHE A 15 -11.56 12.78 16.11
N ARG A 16 -10.44 13.52 16.13
CA ARG A 16 -9.11 12.93 16.36
C ARG A 16 -9.02 12.24 17.72
N LEU A 17 -9.45 12.92 18.78
CA LEU A 17 -9.42 12.37 20.13
C LEU A 17 -10.25 11.09 20.21
N ALA A 18 -11.43 11.08 19.59
CA ALA A 18 -12.28 9.89 19.52
C ALA A 18 -11.59 8.73 18.78
N LEU A 19 -10.92 8.99 17.65
CA LEU A 19 -10.17 7.97 16.91
C LEU A 19 -8.99 7.41 17.73
N GLN A 20 -8.25 8.26 18.45
CA GLN A 20 -7.13 7.83 19.29
C GLN A 20 -7.58 6.95 20.47
N GLN A 21 -8.78 7.18 21.00
CA GLN A 21 -9.32 6.43 22.15
C GLN A 21 -10.08 5.16 21.76
N SER A 22 -10.54 5.05 20.51
CA SER A 22 -11.44 3.97 20.08
C SER A 22 -10.73 2.71 19.55
N GLY A 23 -9.39 2.71 19.48
CA GLY A 23 -8.62 1.55 19.03
C GLY A 23 -8.88 1.18 17.57
N VAL A 24 -8.87 2.19 16.69
CA VAL A 24 -9.12 2.00 15.25
C VAL A 24 -8.00 1.26 14.53
N ASP A 25 -8.38 0.40 13.59
CA ASP A 25 -7.47 -0.25 12.66
C ASP A 25 -7.36 0.57 11.36
N ILE A 26 -6.14 0.77 10.87
CA ILE A 26 -5.89 1.38 9.56
C ILE A 26 -5.93 0.27 8.51
N LEU A 27 -6.70 0.51 7.45
CA LEU A 27 -6.78 -0.38 6.31
C LEU A 27 -5.99 0.20 5.14
N GLU A 28 -5.17 -0.63 4.51
CA GLU A 28 -4.48 -0.30 3.27
C GLU A 28 -5.22 -0.88 2.06
N PRO A 29 -5.26 -0.15 0.93
CA PRO A 29 -5.80 -0.67 -0.32
C PRO A 29 -4.88 -1.73 -0.94
N MET A 30 -5.47 -2.85 -1.31
CA MET A 30 -4.78 -4.00 -1.91
C MET A 30 -5.09 -4.12 -3.40
N LEU A 31 -4.11 -4.63 -4.16
CA LEU A 31 -4.21 -4.93 -5.57
C LEU A 31 -4.01 -6.43 -5.80
N CYS A 32 -4.88 -7.06 -6.58
CA CYS A 32 -4.57 -8.36 -7.20
C CYS A 32 -3.66 -8.10 -8.40
N PHE A 33 -2.57 -8.85 -8.50
CA PHE A 33 -1.61 -8.70 -9.59
C PHE A 33 -1.46 -10.00 -10.39
N GLU A 34 -1.13 -9.82 -11.67
CA GLU A 34 -0.63 -10.86 -12.55
C GLU A 34 0.67 -10.36 -13.19
N LEU A 35 1.75 -11.10 -13.00
CA LEU A 35 3.07 -10.79 -13.51
C LEU A 35 3.49 -11.88 -14.51
N GLN A 36 3.81 -11.47 -15.73
CA GLN A 36 4.34 -12.35 -16.77
C GLN A 36 5.74 -11.87 -17.15
N ILE A 37 6.74 -12.73 -17.01
CA ILE A 37 8.15 -12.41 -17.23
C ILE A 37 8.90 -13.59 -17.83
N PRO A 38 10.04 -13.36 -18.51
CA PRO A 38 10.94 -14.45 -18.90
C PRO A 38 11.41 -15.25 -17.67
N GLN A 39 11.52 -16.58 -17.79
CA GLN A 39 11.88 -17.46 -16.68
C GLN A 39 13.23 -17.09 -16.02
N VAL A 40 14.17 -16.59 -16.82
CA VAL A 40 15.49 -16.11 -16.34
C VAL A 40 15.41 -14.97 -15.32
N ALA A 41 14.31 -14.21 -15.30
CA ALA A 41 14.09 -13.08 -14.39
C ALA A 41 13.22 -13.45 -13.18
N SER A 42 12.71 -14.69 -13.09
CA SER A 42 11.77 -15.14 -12.06
C SER A 42 12.29 -14.97 -10.63
N SER A 43 13.53 -15.37 -10.36
CA SER A 43 14.12 -15.27 -9.01
C SER A 43 14.20 -13.82 -8.51
N LYS A 44 14.52 -12.88 -9.42
CA LYS A 44 14.54 -11.45 -9.09
C LYS A 44 13.12 -10.95 -8.79
N ALA A 45 12.16 -11.29 -9.64
CA ALA A 45 10.78 -10.89 -9.44
C ALA A 45 10.20 -11.39 -8.10
N ILE A 46 10.44 -12.65 -7.74
CA ILE A 46 10.00 -13.22 -6.45
C ILE A 46 10.62 -12.43 -5.28
N THR A 47 11.92 -12.11 -5.36
CA THR A 47 12.61 -11.34 -4.32
C THR A 47 12.03 -9.93 -4.19
N ASP A 48 11.74 -9.27 -5.30
CA ASP A 48 11.16 -7.92 -5.29
C ASP A 48 9.71 -7.96 -4.75
N LEU A 49 8.91 -8.95 -5.18
CA LEU A 49 7.56 -9.18 -4.66
C LEU A 49 7.53 -9.41 -3.14
N GLN A 50 8.52 -10.13 -2.58
CA GLN A 50 8.66 -10.28 -1.13
C GLN A 50 8.98 -8.94 -0.44
N LYS A 51 9.87 -8.12 -1.01
CA LYS A 51 10.17 -6.78 -0.48
C LYS A 51 8.98 -5.84 -0.53
N LEU A 52 8.10 -6.02 -1.52
CA LEU A 52 6.86 -5.27 -1.65
C LEU A 52 5.76 -5.71 -0.68
N MET A 53 6.04 -6.68 0.20
CA MET A 53 5.07 -7.26 1.14
C MET A 53 3.88 -7.92 0.43
N SER A 54 4.12 -8.50 -0.74
CA SER A 54 3.07 -9.20 -1.50
C SER A 54 2.77 -10.58 -0.92
N GLU A 55 1.53 -11.02 -1.11
CA GLU A 55 1.05 -12.37 -0.83
C GLU A 55 0.95 -13.11 -2.16
N ILE A 56 1.85 -14.08 -2.40
CA ILE A 56 1.86 -14.86 -3.64
C ILE A 56 0.88 -16.02 -3.50
N GLU A 57 -0.06 -16.11 -4.44
CA GLU A 57 -1.09 -17.15 -4.47
C GLU A 57 -0.68 -18.31 -5.39
N ASP A 58 -0.06 -18.01 -6.53
CA ASP A 58 0.34 -19.03 -7.51
C ASP A 58 1.59 -18.60 -8.30
N ILE A 59 2.40 -19.59 -8.65
CA ILE A 59 3.58 -19.44 -9.51
C ILE A 59 3.57 -20.59 -10.53
N SER A 60 3.46 -20.24 -11.80
CA SER A 60 3.52 -21.20 -12.91
C SER A 60 4.63 -20.79 -13.87
N CYS A 61 5.70 -21.58 -13.92
CA CYS A 61 6.78 -21.36 -14.87
C CYS A 61 6.85 -22.49 -15.91
N ASN A 62 6.96 -22.08 -17.18
CA ASN A 62 7.35 -22.94 -18.30
C ASN A 62 8.83 -22.68 -18.65
N ASN A 63 9.37 -23.36 -19.67
CA ASN A 63 10.79 -23.23 -20.08
C ASN A 63 11.21 -21.83 -20.56
N GLU A 64 10.26 -20.96 -20.90
CA GLU A 64 10.56 -19.61 -21.43
C GLU A 64 9.94 -18.50 -20.57
N TRP A 65 8.73 -18.72 -20.07
CA TRP A 65 7.93 -17.71 -19.37
C TRP A 65 7.55 -18.19 -17.99
N CYS A 66 7.52 -17.27 -17.04
CA CYS A 66 6.94 -17.48 -15.73
C CYS A 66 5.80 -16.49 -15.47
N HIS A 67 4.72 -17.01 -14.91
CA HIS A 67 3.52 -16.30 -14.51
C HIS A 67 3.41 -16.36 -12.98
N ILE A 68 3.24 -15.21 -12.35
CA ILE A 68 3.09 -15.09 -10.90
C ILE A 68 1.81 -14.32 -10.63
N LYS A 69 0.98 -14.85 -9.73
CA LYS A 69 -0.27 -14.22 -9.31
C LYS A 69 -0.31 -14.06 -7.80
N GLY A 70 -0.95 -12.99 -7.35
CA GLY A 70 -1.10 -12.74 -5.93
C GLY A 70 -1.71 -11.39 -5.62
N LYS A 71 -1.47 -10.91 -4.40
CA LYS A 71 -1.91 -9.62 -3.91
C LYS A 71 -0.73 -8.78 -3.45
N VAL A 72 -0.80 -7.47 -3.64
CA VAL A 72 0.24 -6.52 -3.21
C VAL A 72 -0.40 -5.23 -2.70
N PRO A 73 0.16 -4.58 -1.66
CA PRO A 73 -0.27 -3.26 -1.24
C PRO A 73 -0.08 -2.22 -2.35
N LEU A 74 -1.08 -1.35 -2.55
CA LEU A 74 -1.01 -0.27 -3.55
C LEU A 74 0.16 0.68 -3.29
N ASN A 75 0.48 0.95 -2.02
CA ASN A 75 1.49 1.95 -1.66
C ASN A 75 2.91 1.50 -2.02
N THR A 76 3.22 0.21 -1.90
CA THR A 76 4.55 -0.33 -2.21
C THR A 76 4.72 -0.59 -3.70
N SER A 77 3.66 -0.96 -4.43
CA SER A 77 3.77 -1.45 -5.81
C SER A 77 3.69 -0.40 -6.92
N LYS A 78 3.59 0.90 -6.60
CA LYS A 78 3.28 1.97 -7.60
C LYS A 78 4.24 1.98 -8.78
N ASP A 79 5.54 1.85 -8.49
CA ASP A 79 6.59 1.97 -9.51
C ASP A 79 7.06 0.63 -10.07
N TYR A 80 6.51 -0.48 -9.56
CA TYR A 80 7.03 -1.82 -9.86
C TYR A 80 6.88 -2.20 -11.33
N ALA A 81 5.83 -1.74 -12.02
CA ALA A 81 5.68 -1.96 -13.46
C ALA A 81 6.87 -1.43 -14.27
N SER A 82 7.41 -0.27 -13.88
CA SER A 82 8.58 0.33 -14.52
C SER A 82 9.85 -0.46 -14.22
N GLU A 83 10.02 -0.92 -12.98
CA GLU A 83 11.14 -1.77 -12.59
C GLU A 83 11.15 -3.10 -13.37
N VAL A 84 9.99 -3.76 -13.46
CA VAL A 84 9.78 -4.99 -14.25
C VAL A 84 10.22 -4.77 -15.69
N SER A 85 9.71 -3.70 -16.33
CA SER A 85 10.09 -3.37 -17.71
C SER A 85 11.60 -3.17 -17.85
N SER A 86 12.24 -2.47 -16.89
CA SER A 86 13.68 -2.20 -16.92
C SER A 86 14.53 -3.49 -16.86
N TYR A 87 14.31 -4.38 -15.88
CA TYR A 87 15.14 -5.57 -15.74
C TYR A 87 14.78 -6.71 -16.71
N THR A 88 13.59 -6.69 -17.30
CA THR A 88 13.18 -7.65 -18.36
C THR A 88 13.42 -7.12 -19.77
N LYS A 89 13.99 -5.92 -19.92
CA LYS A 89 14.20 -5.26 -21.22
C LYS A 89 12.90 -5.10 -22.02
N GLY A 90 11.80 -4.79 -21.33
CA GLY A 90 10.47 -4.54 -21.89
C GLY A 90 9.65 -5.80 -22.20
N LEU A 91 10.14 -6.99 -21.89
CA LEU A 91 9.42 -8.25 -22.11
C LEU A 91 8.42 -8.57 -20.99
N GLY A 92 8.63 -8.03 -19.80
CA GLY A 92 7.79 -8.28 -18.63
C GLY A 92 6.54 -7.42 -18.61
N VAL A 93 5.42 -8.01 -18.22
CA VAL A 93 4.12 -7.35 -18.08
C VAL A 93 3.62 -7.52 -16.66
N PHE A 94 3.34 -6.40 -15.99
CA PHE A 94 2.74 -6.36 -14.66
C PHE A 94 1.36 -5.72 -14.73
N MET A 95 0.31 -6.52 -14.51
CA MET A 95 -1.08 -6.08 -14.50
C MET A 95 -1.61 -6.09 -13.08
N VAL A 96 -2.42 -5.08 -12.73
CA VAL A 96 -3.02 -4.96 -11.40
C VAL A 96 -4.50 -4.59 -11.49
N LYS A 97 -5.27 -5.05 -10.51
CA LYS A 97 -6.68 -4.68 -10.32
C LYS A 97 -6.95 -4.46 -8.82
N PRO A 98 -7.72 -3.42 -8.43
CA PRO A 98 -8.13 -3.24 -7.04
C PRO A 98 -8.91 -4.46 -6.52
N CYS A 99 -8.59 -4.94 -5.32
CA CYS A 99 -9.21 -6.15 -4.76
C CYS A 99 -9.74 -5.99 -3.32
N GLY A 100 -9.71 -4.77 -2.78
CA GLY A 100 -10.29 -4.45 -1.48
C GLY A 100 -9.28 -3.78 -0.56
N TYR A 101 -9.51 -3.93 0.74
CA TYR A 101 -8.71 -3.34 1.80
C TYR A 101 -8.31 -4.40 2.82
N GLN A 102 -7.11 -4.26 3.38
CA GLN A 102 -6.57 -5.18 4.38
C GLN A 102 -6.00 -4.38 5.57
N ILE A 103 -6.07 -4.95 6.78
CA ILE A 103 -5.47 -4.33 7.96
C ILE A 103 -3.97 -4.22 7.74
N THR A 104 -3.43 -3.01 7.88
CA THR A 104 -1.99 -2.76 7.71
C THR A 104 -1.23 -3.54 8.78
N LYS A 105 -0.36 -4.47 8.35
CA LYS A 105 0.42 -5.35 9.25
C LYS A 105 1.62 -4.65 9.90
N GLY A 106 1.87 -3.37 9.61
CA GLY A 106 3.01 -2.59 10.11
C GLY A 106 2.67 -1.12 10.36
N ASP A 107 3.67 -0.33 10.70
CA ASP A 107 3.50 1.12 10.83
C ASP A 107 3.12 1.71 9.47
N TYR A 108 2.00 2.44 9.42
CA TYR A 108 1.57 3.15 8.23
C TYR A 108 2.63 4.19 7.85
N SER A 109 3.41 3.91 6.80
CA SER A 109 4.41 4.81 6.25
C SER A 109 3.88 5.41 4.95
N ASP A 110 3.34 6.62 5.03
CA ASP A 110 2.98 7.37 3.83
C ASP A 110 4.20 8.18 3.37
N ASN A 111 4.71 7.84 2.18
CA ASN A 111 5.70 8.65 1.47
C ASN A 111 5.09 9.93 0.87
N ILE A 112 3.81 10.19 1.12
CA ILE A 112 3.13 11.43 0.73
C ILE A 112 3.70 12.54 1.63
N ARG A 113 4.59 13.33 1.04
CA ARG A 113 5.17 14.55 1.60
C ARG A 113 4.08 15.33 2.34
N MET A 114 4.10 15.27 3.67
CA MET A 114 3.06 15.86 4.50
C MET A 114 2.93 17.34 4.18
N ASN A 115 1.81 17.74 3.57
CA ASN A 115 1.46 19.13 3.49
C ASN A 115 0.65 19.45 4.75
N GLU A 116 0.94 20.55 5.44
CA GLU A 116 0.25 20.94 6.70
C GLU A 116 -1.28 21.06 6.55
N LYS A 117 -1.78 21.07 5.31
CA LYS A 117 -3.20 21.11 4.97
C LYS A 117 -3.90 19.74 4.95
N ASP A 118 -3.17 18.63 5.00
CA ASP A 118 -3.73 17.28 4.98
C ASP A 118 -4.20 16.87 6.39
N LYS A 119 -5.21 17.59 6.86
CA LYS A 119 -5.77 17.50 8.22
C LYS A 119 -6.24 16.10 8.60
N LEU A 120 -6.62 15.27 7.62
CA LEU A 120 -7.12 13.92 7.83
C LEU A 120 -6.01 12.94 8.21
N LEU A 121 -4.80 13.08 7.66
CA LEU A 121 -3.71 12.13 7.89
C LEU A 121 -3.09 12.32 9.28
N PHE A 122 -3.01 13.57 9.76
CA PHE A 122 -2.65 13.88 11.15
C PHE A 122 -3.63 13.31 12.20
N MET A 123 -4.82 12.84 11.81
CA MET A 123 -5.80 12.29 12.75
C MET A 123 -5.45 10.88 13.21
N PHE A 124 -4.67 10.15 12.41
CA PHE A 124 -4.34 8.75 12.63
C PHE A 124 -2.91 8.53 13.10
N GLN A 125 -2.13 9.61 13.32
CA GLN A 125 -0.87 9.52 14.03
C GLN A 125 -1.14 9.02 15.46
N LYS A 126 -0.81 7.76 15.70
CA LYS A 126 -0.66 7.20 17.03
C LYS A 126 0.50 7.97 17.65
N SER A 127 0.27 8.69 18.74
CA SER A 127 1.39 9.13 19.56
C SER A 127 2.16 7.87 19.94
N MET A 128 3.38 7.71 19.44
CA MET A 128 4.35 6.79 20.01
C MET A 128 4.44 7.20 21.48
N SER A 129 3.70 6.52 22.35
CA SER A 129 3.84 6.67 23.78
C SER A 129 5.24 6.17 24.07
N SER A 130 6.16 7.11 24.29
CA SER A 130 7.43 6.81 24.94
C SER A 130 7.09 5.98 26.18
N LYS A 131 7.63 4.77 26.23
CA LYS A 131 7.93 4.15 27.52
C LYS A 131 9.16 4.82 28.11
#